data_AF-A0A933EQR3-F1
#
_entry.id   AF-A0A933EQR3-F1
#
_cell.length_a   1.000
_cell.length_b   1.000
_cell.length_c   1.000
_cell.angle_alpha   90.00
_cell.angle_beta   90.00
_cell.angle_gamma   90.00
#
_symmetry.space_group_name_H-M   'P 1'
#
loop_
_entity.id
_entity.type
_entity.pdbx_description
1 polymer ?
#
loop_
_entity_poly.entity_id
_entity_poly.type
_entity_poly.pdbx_seq_one_letter_code
_entity_poly.pdbx_strand_id
1 'polypeptide(L)'
;MRQTHYTSEKFDYFVRLLIGRWEDAVEMQKEWSSLDVEERLFQTEDWPVNNDIHQHLADYVAENELAEDQKVQWAKLNKLVAEHRKDLEEMGYRVLVPVLGKAREAA
;
A
#
# COMPACT_ATOMS: atom_id res chain seq x y z
N MET A 1 -9.26 23.04 2.26
CA MET A 1 -8.85 21.94 3.16
C MET A 1 -7.38 22.14 3.48
N ARG A 2 -6.98 22.24 4.75
CA ARG A 2 -5.55 22.29 5.10
C ARG A 2 -4.96 20.91 4.80
N GLN A 3 -3.96 20.83 3.93
CA GLN A 3 -3.16 19.63 3.75
C GLN A 3 -2.50 19.32 5.10
N THR A 4 -3.01 18.31 5.79
CA THR A 4 -2.39 17.83 7.02
C THR A 4 -1.04 17.27 6.63
N HIS A 5 0.06 17.95 6.98
CA HIS A 5 1.40 17.43 6.69
C HIS A 5 1.52 15.99 7.21
N TYR A 6 2.02 15.12 6.34
CA TYR A 6 2.34 13.74 6.67
C TYR A 6 3.58 13.78 7.58
N THR A 7 3.44 13.30 8.81
CA THR A 7 4.51 13.31 9.80
C THR A 7 5.14 11.92 9.90
N SER A 8 6.36 11.86 10.43
CA SER A 8 7.07 10.60 10.69
C SER A 8 6.22 9.59 11.50
N GLU A 9 5.50 10.04 12.54
CA GLU A 9 4.59 9.17 13.31
C GLU A 9 3.40 8.63 12.50
N LYS A 10 2.90 9.41 11.53
CA LYS A 10 1.86 8.95 10.61
C LYS A 10 2.39 7.89 9.67
N PHE A 11 3.64 8.04 9.21
CA PHE A 11 4.28 7.08 8.31
C PHE A 11 4.25 5.66 8.90
N ASP A 12 4.76 5.45 10.11
CA ASP A 12 4.79 4.12 10.72
C ASP A 12 3.41 3.53 10.97
N TYR A 13 2.46 4.35 11.43
CA TYR A 13 1.08 3.91 11.62
C TYR A 13 0.47 3.41 10.30
N PHE A 14 0.63 4.20 9.23
CA PHE A 14 0.03 3.88 7.94
C PHE A 14 0.74 2.71 7.22
N VAL A 15 2.05 2.55 7.37
CA VAL A 15 2.76 1.36 6.87
C VAL A 15 2.25 0.11 7.56
N ARG A 16 2.08 0.12 8.88
CA ARG A 16 1.54 -1.04 9.62
C ARG A 16 0.09 -1.34 9.23
N LEU A 17 -0.73 -0.30 9.06
CA LEU A 17 -2.11 -0.44 8.61
C LEU A 17 -2.18 -1.13 7.25
N LEU A 18 -1.39 -0.67 6.27
CA LEU A 18 -1.36 -1.29 4.94
C LEU A 18 -0.85 -2.72 4.99
N ILE A 19 0.21 -3.00 5.75
CA ILE A 19 0.72 -4.37 5.91
C ILE A 19 -0.39 -5.31 6.40
N GLY A 20 -1.13 -4.93 7.45
CA GLY A 20 -2.22 -5.76 7.98
C GLY A 20 -3.32 -6.00 6.94
N ARG A 21 -3.77 -4.94 6.26
CA ARG A 21 -4.81 -5.04 5.22
C ARG A 21 -4.37 -5.92 4.03
N TRP A 22 -3.08 -5.92 3.71
CA TRP A 22 -2.54 -6.71 2.61
C TRP A 22 -2.32 -8.16 3.00
N GLU A 23 -1.86 -8.42 4.24
CA GLU A 23 -1.79 -9.77 4.80
C GLU A 23 -3.20 -10.40 4.80
N ASP A 24 -4.23 -9.68 5.23
CA ASP A 24 -5.64 -10.12 5.18
C ASP A 24 -6.09 -10.44 3.74
N ALA A 25 -5.83 -9.53 2.78
CA ALA A 25 -6.23 -9.71 1.39
C ALA A 25 -5.56 -10.95 0.74
N VAL A 26 -4.28 -11.19 1.04
CA VAL A 26 -3.55 -12.37 0.58
C VAL A 26 -4.13 -13.65 1.18
N GLU A 27 -4.46 -13.66 2.47
CA GLU A 27 -5.12 -14.80 3.10
C GLU A 27 -6.48 -15.11 2.45
N MET A 28 -7.25 -14.06 2.13
CA MET A 28 -8.55 -14.16 1.48
C MET A 28 -8.50 -14.65 0.02
N GLN A 29 -7.35 -14.59 -0.66
CA GLN A 29 -7.22 -14.99 -2.07
C GLN A 29 -7.76 -16.41 -2.33
N LYS A 30 -7.56 -17.33 -1.38
CA LYS A 30 -8.03 -18.72 -1.49
C LYS A 30 -9.55 -18.84 -1.57
N GLU A 31 -10.26 -17.88 -0.99
CA GLU A 31 -11.72 -17.83 -0.93
C GLU A 31 -12.29 -16.83 -1.95
N TRP A 32 -11.46 -15.93 -2.49
CA TRP A 32 -11.86 -14.88 -3.43
C TRP A 32 -12.71 -15.36 -4.60
N SER A 33 -12.28 -16.47 -5.22
CA SER A 33 -12.99 -17.06 -6.37
C SER A 33 -14.36 -17.66 -6.01
N SER A 34 -14.59 -17.95 -4.73
CA SER A 34 -15.86 -18.47 -4.21
C SER A 34 -16.84 -17.40 -3.76
N LEU A 35 -16.35 -16.17 -3.51
CA LEU A 35 -17.21 -15.02 -3.17
C LEU A 35 -18.05 -14.59 -4.37
N ASP A 36 -19.27 -14.13 -4.09
CA ASP A 36 -20.12 -13.49 -5.09
C ASP A 36 -19.71 -12.03 -5.37
N VAL A 37 -20.43 -11.37 -6.28
CA VAL A 37 -20.09 -10.00 -6.71
C VAL A 37 -20.29 -8.98 -5.57
N GLU A 38 -21.32 -9.12 -4.75
CA GLU A 38 -21.63 -8.18 -3.66
C GLU A 38 -20.62 -8.33 -2.52
N GLU A 39 -20.27 -9.57 -2.18
CA GLU A 39 -19.22 -9.89 -1.20
C GLU A 39 -17.86 -9.35 -1.66
N ARG A 40 -17.48 -9.56 -2.93
CA ARG A 40 -16.23 -8.99 -3.46
C ARG A 40 -16.23 -7.47 -3.39
N LEU A 41 -17.33 -6.81 -3.76
CA LEU A 41 -17.45 -5.36 -3.67
C LEU A 41 -17.28 -4.87 -2.23
N PHE A 42 -17.93 -5.50 -1.26
CA PHE A 42 -17.78 -5.17 0.16
C PHE A 42 -16.33 -5.30 0.63
N GLN A 43 -15.65 -6.40 0.27
CA GLN A 43 -14.25 -6.63 0.64
C GLN A 43 -13.27 -5.65 -0.04
N THR A 44 -13.66 -5.07 -1.18
CA THR A 44 -12.86 -4.08 -1.92
C THR A 44 -13.19 -2.63 -1.61
N GLU A 45 -14.19 -2.35 -0.76
CA GLU A 45 -14.69 -0.98 -0.52
C GLU A 45 -13.58 -0.04 0.00
N ASP A 46 -12.72 -0.55 0.88
CA ASP A 46 -11.62 0.21 1.49
C ASP A 46 -10.38 0.33 0.57
N TRP A 47 -10.35 -0.36 -0.57
CA TRP A 47 -9.14 -0.42 -1.41
C TRP A 47 -8.72 0.92 -2.02
N PRO A 48 -9.63 1.79 -2.46
CA PRO A 48 -9.25 3.15 -2.89
C PRO A 48 -8.53 3.91 -1.78
N VAL A 49 -9.00 3.82 -0.54
CA VAL A 49 -8.36 4.47 0.62
C VAL A 49 -6.95 3.90 0.85
N ASN A 50 -6.79 2.58 0.76
CA ASN A 50 -5.48 1.95 0.88
C ASN A 50 -4.51 2.44 -0.22
N ASN A 51 -4.99 2.64 -1.44
CA ASN A 51 -4.18 3.17 -2.54
C ASN A 51 -3.74 4.62 -2.28
N ASP A 52 -4.65 5.46 -1.77
CA ASP A 52 -4.34 6.85 -1.41
C ASP A 52 -3.29 6.92 -0.28
N ILE A 53 -3.42 6.07 0.74
CA ILE A 53 -2.44 5.95 1.82
C ILE A 53 -1.08 5.50 1.25
N HIS A 54 -1.07 4.50 0.37
CA HIS A 54 0.17 4.01 -0.24
C HIS A 54 0.85 5.09 -1.08
N GLN A 55 0.09 5.88 -1.85
CA GLN A 55 0.63 7.02 -2.60
C GLN A 55 1.27 8.06 -1.67
N HIS A 56 0.59 8.43 -0.57
CA HIS A 56 1.15 9.38 0.39
C HIS A 56 2.42 8.88 1.07
N LEU A 57 2.52 7.59 1.35
CA LEU A 57 3.76 6.99 1.86
C LEU A 57 4.88 7.06 0.81
N ALA A 58 4.58 6.74 -0.45
CA ALA A 58 5.55 6.81 -1.54
C ALA A 58 6.06 8.25 -1.75
N ASP A 59 5.17 9.24 -1.71
CA ASP A 59 5.52 10.66 -1.79
C ASP A 59 6.41 11.06 -0.59
N TYR A 60 6.06 10.62 0.62
CA TYR A 60 6.87 10.87 1.81
C TYR A 60 8.28 10.29 1.68
N VAL A 61 8.43 9.04 1.20
CA VAL A 61 9.74 8.43 0.98
C VAL A 61 10.54 9.14 -0.12
N ALA A 62 9.86 9.69 -1.13
CA ALA A 62 10.53 10.44 -2.21
C ALA A 62 11.09 11.79 -1.74
N GLU A 63 10.45 12.41 -0.74
CA GLU A 63 10.82 13.73 -0.23
C GLU A 63 11.67 13.70 1.05
N ASN A 64 11.72 12.57 1.76
CA ASN A 64 12.35 12.47 3.09
C ASN A 64 13.31 11.29 3.19
N GLU A 65 14.40 11.48 3.95
CA GLU A 65 15.24 10.36 4.37
C GLU A 65 14.56 9.61 5.52
N LEU A 66 14.27 8.33 5.31
CA LEU A 66 13.66 7.47 6.33
C LEU A 66 14.63 7.18 7.48
N ALA A 67 14.10 7.10 8.71
CA ALA A 67 14.84 6.51 9.82
C ALA A 67 15.06 4.99 9.58
N GLU A 68 16.04 4.40 10.26
CA GLU A 68 16.42 2.98 10.04
C GLU A 68 15.26 2.00 10.28
N ASP A 69 14.45 2.24 11.30
CA ASP A 69 13.25 1.47 11.60
C ASP A 69 12.16 1.65 10.52
N GLN A 70 11.99 2.86 10.02
CA GLN A 70 11.07 3.16 8.92
C GLN A 70 11.49 2.49 7.61
N LYS A 71 12.80 2.43 7.33
CA LYS A 71 13.34 1.66 6.19
C LYS A 71 12.97 0.19 6.29
N VAL A 72 13.06 -0.41 7.49
CA VAL A 72 12.68 -1.81 7.70
C VAL A 72 11.19 -2.03 7.45
N GLN A 73 10.32 -1.17 7.98
CA GLN A 73 8.87 -1.29 7.77
C GLN A 73 8.49 -1.06 6.29
N TRP A 74 9.08 -0.04 5.65
CA TRP A 74 8.88 0.25 4.23
C TRP A 74 9.37 -0.90 3.33
N ALA A 75 10.51 -1.51 3.66
CA ALA A 75 11.01 -2.68 2.95
C ALA A 75 10.09 -3.89 3.13
N LYS A 76 9.52 -4.10 4.34
CA LYS A 76 8.53 -5.16 4.57
C LYS A 76 7.29 -4.97 3.69
N LEU A 77 6.74 -3.76 3.66
CA LEU A 77 5.59 -3.44 2.80
C LEU A 77 5.91 -3.71 1.33
N ASN A 78 7.03 -3.18 0.81
CA ASN A 78 7.43 -3.39 -0.58
C ASN A 78 7.66 -4.86 -0.94
N LYS A 79 8.20 -5.65 -0.01
CA LYS A 79 8.39 -7.09 -0.20
C LYS A 79 7.04 -7.81 -0.33
N LEU A 80 6.11 -7.56 0.60
CA LEU A 80 4.75 -8.12 0.53
C LEU A 80 4.07 -7.74 -0.78
N VAL A 81 4.21 -6.47 -1.17
CA VAL A 81 3.66 -5.97 -2.43
C VAL A 81 4.24 -6.73 -3.63
N ALA A 82 5.56 -6.87 -3.69
CA ALA A 82 6.23 -7.53 -4.80
C ALA A 82 5.91 -9.03 -4.88
N GLU A 83 5.82 -9.71 -3.73
CA GLU A 83 5.53 -11.15 -3.66
C GLU A 83 4.09 -11.49 -4.09
N HIS A 84 3.12 -10.63 -3.74
CA HIS A 84 1.70 -10.89 -3.95
C HIS A 84 1.03 -9.98 -4.98
N ARG A 85 1.83 -9.21 -5.74
CA ARG A 85 1.32 -8.22 -6.71
C ARG A 85 0.29 -8.81 -7.66
N LYS A 86 0.61 -9.97 -8.25
CA LYS A 86 -0.23 -10.62 -9.25
C LYS A 86 -1.57 -11.05 -8.65
N ASP A 87 -1.53 -11.61 -7.45
CA ASP A 87 -2.71 -12.06 -6.70
C ASP A 87 -3.65 -10.87 -6.44
N LEU A 88 -3.09 -9.76 -5.98
CA LEU A 88 -3.83 -8.53 -5.71
C LEU A 88 -4.42 -7.90 -6.99
N GLU A 89 -3.65 -7.86 -8.08
CA GLU A 89 -4.14 -7.37 -9.38
C GLU A 89 -5.29 -8.25 -9.91
N GLU A 90 -5.23 -9.58 -9.74
CA GLU A 90 -6.31 -10.51 -10.10
C GLU A 90 -7.57 -10.31 -9.27
N MET A 91 -7.44 -9.85 -8.02
CA MET A 91 -8.57 -9.48 -7.18
C MET A 91 -9.11 -8.07 -7.49
N GLY A 92 -8.44 -7.29 -8.36
CA GLY A 92 -8.83 -5.94 -8.78
C GLY A 92 -8.13 -4.81 -8.01
N TYR A 93 -7.16 -5.14 -7.17
CA TYR A 93 -6.42 -4.17 -6.36
C TYR A 93 -5.37 -3.48 -7.23
N ARG A 94 -5.31 -2.15 -7.15
CA ARG A 94 -4.30 -1.38 -7.87
C ARG A 94 -3.01 -1.34 -7.06
N VAL A 95 -2.08 -2.22 -7.39
CA VAL A 95 -0.75 -2.22 -6.79
C VAL A 95 0.06 -1.03 -7.31
N LEU A 96 0.25 -0.01 -6.46
CA LEU A 96 1.24 1.04 -6.70
C LEU A 96 2.61 0.48 -6.32
N VAL A 97 3.44 0.17 -7.31
CA VAL A 97 4.85 -0.12 -7.06
C VAL A 97 5.55 1.23 -6.91
N PRO A 98 6.10 1.59 -5.74
CA PRO A 98 6.99 2.73 -5.68
C PRO A 98 8.18 2.41 -6.56
N VAL A 99 8.27 3.09 -7.70
CA VAL A 99 9.47 3.07 -8.53
C VAL A 99 10.56 3.75 -7.70
N LEU A 100 11.27 2.96 -6.89
CA LEU A 100 12.49 3.38 -6.23
C LEU A 100 13.50 3.67 -7.34
N GLY A 101 13.59 4.95 -7.71
CA GLY A 101 14.58 5.47 -8.62
C GLY A 101 14.03 5.80 -10.00
N LYS A 102 13.86 7.12 -10.21
CA LYS A 102 13.91 7.90 -11.47
C LYS A 102 12.60 8.63 -11.82
N ALA A 103 12.36 9.76 -11.16
CA ALA A 103 11.64 10.89 -11.77
C ALA A 103 11.78 12.18 -10.93
N ARG A 104 13.01 12.65 -10.70
CA ARG A 104 13.27 14.09 -10.52
C ARG A 104 14.44 14.52 -11.42
N GLU A 105 14.40 14.05 -12.66
CA GLU A 105 15.15 14.59 -13.80
C GLU A 105 14.13 14.86 -14.92
N ALA A 106 13.16 15.74 -14.67
CA ALA A 106 12.29 16.35 -15.70
C ALA A 106 11.52 17.56 -15.15
N ALA A 107 12.17 18.38 -14.32
CA ALA A 107 11.68 19.72 -13.94
C ALA A 107 12.84 20.71 -13.99
#